data_AF-A0A6N9SIZ3-F1
#
_entry.id   AF-A0A6N9SIZ3-F1
#
_cell.length_a   1.000
_cell.length_b   1.000
_cell.length_c   1.000
_cell.angle_alpha   90.00
_cell.angle_beta   90.00
_cell.angle_gamma   90.00
#
_symmetry.space_group_name_H-M   'P 1'
#
loop_
_entity.id
_entity.type
_entity.pdbx_description
1 polymer ?
#
loop_
_entity_poly.entity_id
_entity_poly.type
_entity_poly.pdbx_seq_one_letter_code
_entity_poly.pdbx_strand_id
1 'polypeptide(L)' 'MKGLLSLLIFSMVLPAHAGIVIYGTRIIYPAENKEVMVQLMNQGNRSSLLQ' A
#
# COMPACT_ATOMS: atom_id res chain seq x y z
N MET A 1 29.71 21.55 8.04
CA MET A 1 28.40 21.84 7.42
C MET A 1 27.75 20.61 6.78
N LYS A 2 28.48 19.76 6.03
CA LYS A 2 27.93 18.55 5.37
C LYS A 2 27.29 17.51 6.32
N GLY A 3 27.88 17.30 7.51
CA GLY A 3 27.34 16.35 8.49
C GLY A 3 25.98 16.76 9.09
N LEU A 4 25.80 18.06 9.34
CA LEU A 4 24.52 18.60 9.82
C LEU A 4 23.42 18.43 8.78
N LEU A 5 23.75 18.67 7.50
CA LEU A 5 22.84 18.45 6.39
C LEU A 5 22.45 16.96 6.25
N SER A 6 23.41 16.05 6.42
CA SER A 6 23.15 14.60 6.38
C SER A 6 22.24 14.13 7.50
N LEU A 7 22.38 14.69 8.71
CA LEU A 7 21.53 14.37 9.86
C LEU A 7 20.09 14.85 9.62
N LEU A 8 19.94 16.04 9.03
CA LEU A 8 18.65 16.62 8.67
C LEU A 8 17.91 15.78 7.63
N ILE A 9 18.60 15.30 6.59
CA ILE A 9 18.01 14.44 5.55
C ILE A 9 17.59 13.09 6.14
N PHE A 10 18.38 12.49 7.03
CA PHE A 10 18.03 11.22 7.66
C PHE A 10 16.77 11.31 8.52
N SER A 11 16.52 12.46 9.16
CA SER A 11 15.33 12.69 9.97
C SER A 11 14.02 12.75 9.16
N MET A 12 14.10 12.87 7.84
CA MET A 12 12.92 12.97 6.95
C MET A 12 12.41 11.61 6.47
N VAL A 13 13.07 10.50 6.81
CA VAL A 13 12.63 9.15 6.40
C VAL A 13 11.46 8.71 7.26
N LEU A 14 10.23 9.04 6.84
CA LEU A 14 9.01 8.54 7.46
C LEU A 14 8.64 7.16 6.88
N PRO A 15 8.16 6.20 7.71
CA PRO A 15 7.72 4.92 7.19
C PRO A 15 6.47 5.09 6.32
N ALA A 16 6.47 4.51 5.13
CA ALA A 16 5.27 4.38 4.32
C ALA A 16 4.38 3.29 4.92
N HIS A 17 3.20 3.66 5.41
CA HIS A 17 2.24 2.73 6.00
C HIS A 17 1.10 2.47 5.00
N ALA A 18 0.95 1.21 4.58
CA ALA A 18 -0.20 0.76 3.81
C ALA A 18 -1.19 0.06 4.75
N GLY A 19 -2.45 0.51 4.75
CA GLY A 19 -3.53 -0.11 5.54
C GLY A 19 -4.38 -1.09 4.75
N ILE A 20 -4.34 -1.03 3.41
CA ILE A 20 -5.17 -1.88 2.54
C ILE A 20 -4.32 -2.98 1.94
N VAL A 21 -4.73 -4.23 2.17
CA VAL A 21 -4.12 -5.42 1.59
C VAL A 21 -5.04 -5.96 0.51
N ILE A 22 -4.52 -6.07 -0.72
CA ILE A 22 -5.16 -6.81 -1.81
C ILE A 22 -4.58 -8.22 -1.77
N TYR A 23 -5.44 -9.24 -1.74
CA TYR A 23 -4.97 -10.62 -1.71
C TYR A 23 -4.45 -11.04 -3.08
N GLY A 24 -3.12 -11.00 -3.23
CA GLY A 24 -2.39 -11.38 -4.43
C GLY A 24 -1.69 -10.19 -5.08
N THR A 25 -0.68 -10.48 -5.91
CA THR A 25 0.08 -9.46 -6.67
C THR A 25 -0.38 -9.35 -8.13
N ARG A 26 -1.30 -10.22 -8.55
CA ARG A 26 -1.89 -10.25 -9.88
C ARG A 26 -3.30 -10.81 -9.80
N ILE A 27 -4.15 -10.40 -10.74
CA ILE A 27 -5.48 -10.98 -10.97
C ILE A 27 -5.44 -11.57 -12.38
N ILE A 28 -5.74 -12.87 -12.50
CA ILE A 28 -5.92 -13.52 -13.79
C ILE A 28 -7.40 -13.38 -14.14
N TYR A 29 -7.68 -12.87 -15.33
CA TYR A 29 -9.03 -12.72 -15.85
C TYR A 29 -9.22 -13.73 -17.00
N PRO A 30 -9.86 -14.89 -16.75
CA PRO A 30 -10.11 -15.88 -17.79
C PRO A 30 -11.13 -15.36 -18.81
N ALA A 31 -10.95 -15.70 -20.09
CA ALA A 31 -11.79 -15.20 -21.17
C ALA A 31 -13.25 -15.68 -21.06
N GLU A 32 -13.46 -16.82 -20.43
CA GLU A 32 -14.76 -17.43 -20.15
C GLU A 32 -15.54 -16.74 -19.02
N ASN A 33 -14.87 -15.92 -18.21
CA ASN A 33 -15.46 -15.28 -17.04
C ASN A 33 -15.88 -13.83 -17.32
N LYS A 34 -17.03 -13.44 -16.76
CA LYS A 34 -17.54 -12.05 -16.83
C LYS A 34 -17.10 -11.18 -15.65
N GLU A 35 -16.61 -11.80 -14.59
CA GLU A 35 -16.11 -11.12 -13.39
C GLU A 35 -15.11 -12.03 -12.66
N VAL A 36 -14.25 -11.40 -11.86
CA VAL A 36 -13.34 -12.10 -10.95
C VAL A 36 -13.41 -11.41 -9.60
N MET A 37 -13.58 -12.20 -8.54
CA MET A 37 -13.62 -11.69 -7.18
C MET A 37 -12.22 -11.29 -6.72
N VAL A 38 -12.09 -10.06 -6.23
CA VAL A 38 -10.88 -9.56 -5.59
C VAL A 38 -11.17 -9.37 -4.11
N GLN A 39 -10.35 -9.98 -3.25
CA GLN A 39 -10.46 -9.79 -1.82
C GLN A 39 -9.56 -8.65 -1.38
N LEU A 40 -10.11 -7.76 -0.56
CA LEU A 40 -9.39 -6.67 0.08
C LEU A 40 -9.60 -6.73 1.59
N MET A 41 -8.58 -6.32 2.34
CA MET A 41 -8.63 -6.19 3.79
C MET A 41 -8.09 -4.84 4.23
N ASN A 42 -8.85 -4.11 5.05
CA ASN A 42 -8.34 -2.96 5.77
C ASN A 42 -7.69 -3.43 7.07
N GLN A 43 -6.36 -3.54 7.07
CA GLN A 43 -5.52 -3.80 8.24
C GLN A 43 -5.03 -2.52 8.93
N GLY A 44 -5.47 -1.35 8.46
CA GLY A 44 -5.19 -0.08 9.14
C GLY A 44 -6.04 0.09 10.40
N ASN A 45 -5.57 0.91 11.33
CA ASN A 45 -6.26 1.19 12.59
C ASN A 45 -7.46 2.16 12.45
N ARG A 46 -7.94 2.40 11.23
CA ARG A 46 -9.02 3.34 10.92
C ARG A 46 -9.84 2.86 9.74
N SER A 47 -11.12 3.23 9.71
CA SER A 47 -11.97 3.04 8.54
C SER A 47 -11.38 3.76 7.33
N SER A 48 -11.50 3.14 6.16
CA SER A 48 -11.00 3.68 4.90
C SER A 48 -12.09 3.59 3.85
N LEU A 49 -12.23 4.64 3.04
CA LEU A 49 -13.04 4.62 1.83
C LEU A 49 -12.21 4.01 0.69
N LEU A 50 -12.82 3.13 -0.09
CA LEU A 50 -12.23 2.46 -1.26
C LEU A 50 -13.09 2.80 -2.48
N GLN A 51 -12.46 3.14 -3.60
CA GLN A 51 -13.11 3.45 -4.88
C GLN A 51 -12.39 2.77 -6.03
#